data_AF-A0AAW6LX51-F1
#
_entry.id   AF-A0AAW6LX51-F1
#
_cell.length_a   1.000
_cell.length_b   1.000
_cell.length_c   1.000
_cell.angle_alpha   90.00
_cell.angle_beta   90.00
_cell.angle_gamma   90.00
#
_symmetry.space_group_name_H-M   'P 1'
#
loop_
_entity.id
_entity.type
_entity.pdbx_description
1 polymer ?
#
loop_
_entity_poly.entity_id
_entity_poly.type
_entity_poly.pdbx_seq_one_letter_code
_entity_poly.pdbx_strand_id
1 'polypeptide(L)' 'MAFELPALTEEQKEVIDHWQDQSPAGDCFVSPANSDGAVKLLKITDGRELMWIINPDGYFMPKSRKSGGAWEDVL' A
#
# COMPACT_ATOMS: atom_id res chain seq x y z
N MET A 1 -13.29 -2.82 23.09
CA MET A 1 -11.82 -2.91 22.96
C MET A 1 -11.48 -2.17 21.68
N ALA A 2 -10.70 -1.09 21.76
CA ALA A 2 -10.18 -0.43 20.56
C ALA A 2 -9.08 -1.32 19.99
N PHE A 3 -9.20 -1.73 18.73
CA PHE A 3 -8.13 -2.41 18.01
C PHE A 3 -7.11 -1.34 17.64
N GLU A 4 -6.08 -1.16 18.46
CA GLU A 4 -4.97 -0.28 18.08
C GLU A 4 -4.27 -0.91 16.89
N LEU A 5 -4.39 -0.25 15.74
CA LEU A 5 -3.59 -0.59 14.56
C LEU A 5 -2.12 -0.43 14.96
N PRO A 6 -1.24 -1.42 14.65
CA PRO A 6 0.19 -1.25 14.89
C PRO A 6 0.65 0.07 14.26
N ALA A 7 1.33 0.89 15.04
CA ALA A 7 1.89 2.13 14.53
C ALA A 7 2.88 1.78 13.40
N LEU A 8 2.74 2.47 12.26
CA LEU A 8 3.66 2.33 11.13
C LEU A 8 5.09 2.64 11.57
N THR A 9 6.06 1.87 11.09
CA THR A 9 7.48 2.20 11.25
C THR A 9 7.85 3.46 10.46
N GLU A 10 8.98 4.08 10.76
CA GLU A 10 9.44 5.27 10.01
C GLU A 10 9.72 4.90 8.54
N GLU A 11 10.30 3.73 8.30
CA GLU A 11 10.59 3.21 6.95
C GLU A 11 9.29 2.98 6.16
N GLN A 12 8.23 2.48 6.80
CA GLN A 12 6.92 2.34 6.17
C GLN A 12 6.32 3.69 5.83
N LYS A 13 6.43 4.69 6.72
CA LYS A 13 5.93 6.05 6.47
C LYS A 13 6.64 6.68 5.28
N GLU A 14 7.97 6.59 5.21
CA GLU A 14 8.74 7.14 4.08
C GLU A 14 8.28 6.57 2.73
N VAL A 15 8.06 5.26 2.66
CA VAL A 15 7.56 4.62 1.43
C VAL A 15 6.13 5.06 1.12
N ILE A 16 5.25 5.12 2.12
CA ILE A 16 3.87 5.54 1.95
C ILE A 16 3.80 6.99 1.46
N ASP A 17 4.51 7.90 2.12
CA ASP A 17 4.55 9.33 1.80
C ASP A 17 5.08 9.53 0.37
N HIS A 18 6.17 8.84 0.01
CA HIS A 18 6.71 8.89 -1.36
C HIS A 18 5.68 8.54 -2.44
N TRP A 19 4.87 7.50 -2.24
CA TRP A 19 3.87 7.07 -3.21
C TRP A 19 2.58 7.89 -3.18
N GLN A 20 2.22 8.44 -2.02
CA GLN A 20 1.11 9.38 -1.89
C GLN A 20 1.42 10.72 -2.59
N ASP A 21 2.64 11.24 -2.44
CA ASP A 21 3.08 12.47 -3.10
C ASP A 21 3.08 12.36 -4.63
N GLN A 22 3.40 11.18 -5.17
CA GLN A 22 3.34 10.90 -6.61
C GLN A 22 1.92 10.70 -7.14
N SER A 23 0.91 10.81 -6.27
CA SER A 23 -0.49 10.57 -6.60
C SER A 23 -1.41 11.72 -6.19
N PRO A 24 -1.20 12.95 -6.72
CA PRO A 24 -2.07 14.08 -6.37
C PRO A 24 -3.52 13.89 -6.83
N ALA A 25 -3.77 12.96 -7.77
CA ALA A 25 -5.09 12.52 -8.18
C ALA A 25 -5.25 11.01 -7.95
N GLY A 26 -6.33 10.62 -7.27
CA GLY A 26 -6.69 9.24 -6.97
C GLY A 26 -6.78 8.97 -5.46
N ASP A 27 -7.66 8.05 -5.09
CA ASP A 27 -7.81 7.65 -3.70
C ASP A 27 -6.70 6.67 -3.30
N CYS A 28 -5.93 7.04 -2.28
CA CYS A 28 -4.93 6.18 -1.65
C CYS A 28 -5.47 5.65 -0.32
N PHE A 29 -5.36 4.34 -0.11
CA PHE A 29 -5.83 3.67 1.10
C PHE A 29 -4.69 2.87 1.72
N VAL A 30 -4.44 3.08 3.00
CA VAL A 30 -3.49 2.27 3.78
C VAL A 30 -4.27 1.26 4.61
N SER A 31 -3.94 -0.02 4.47
CA SER A 31 -4.55 -1.07 5.29
C SER A 31 -3.93 -1.11 6.70
N PRO A 32 -4.65 -1.66 7.66
CA PRO A 32 -4.04 -2.23 8.87
C PRO A 32 -2.82 -3.09 8.53
N ALA A 33 -1.83 -3.09 9.41
CA ALA A 33 -0.74 -4.05 9.34
C ALA A 33 -1.27 -5.48 9.58
N ASN A 34 -0.72 -6.45 8.86
CA ASN A 34 -1.00 -7.87 9.06
C ASN A 34 -0.23 -8.42 10.28
N SER A 35 -0.33 -9.73 10.53
CA SER A 35 0.39 -10.40 11.63
C SER A 35 1.91 -10.25 11.58
N ASP A 36 2.46 -9.99 10.39
CA ASP A 36 3.89 -9.85 10.14
C ASP A 36 4.33 -8.38 10.15
N GLY A 37 3.42 -7.46 10.49
CA GLY A 37 3.66 -6.01 10.49
C GLY A 37 3.65 -5.36 9.11
N ALA A 38 3.42 -6.12 8.04
CA ALA A 38 3.35 -5.58 6.68
C ALA A 38 2.02 -4.89 6.43
N VAL A 39 2.07 -3.74 5.76
CA VAL A 39 0.91 -2.92 5.41
C VAL A 39 0.70 -2.91 3.91
N LYS A 40 -0.50 -2.55 3.47
CA LYS A 40 -0.81 -2.41 2.05
C LYS A 40 -1.17 -0.97 1.75
N LEU A 41 -0.49 -0.37 0.78
CA LEU A 41 -0.92 0.87 0.15
C LEU A 41 -1.66 0.52 -1.14
N LEU A 42 -2.95 0.84 -1.23
CA LEU A 42 -3.77 0.67 -2.42
C LEU A 42 -3.98 2.04 -3.07
N LYS A 43 -3.73 2.14 -4.37
CA LYS A 43 -4.04 3.30 -5.19
C LYS A 43 -4.99 2.90 -6.30
N ILE A 44 -6.10 3.62 -6.40
CA ILE A 44 -7.08 3.44 -7.47
C ILE A 44 -6.87 4.54 -8.50
N THR A 45 -6.60 4.14 -9.73
CA THR A 45 -6.49 4.99 -10.91
C THR A 45 -7.56 4.60 -11.91
N ASP A 46 -7.82 5.44 -12.92
CA ASP A 46 -8.85 5.15 -13.92
C ASP A 46 -8.58 3.79 -14.62
N GLY A 47 -9.47 2.83 -14.40
CA GLY A 47 -9.40 1.47 -14.94
C GLY A 47 -8.34 0.54 -14.31
N ARG A 48 -7.53 1.00 -13.35
CA ARG A 48 -6.42 0.21 -12.79
C ARG A 48 -6.22 0.41 -11.28
N GLU A 49 -5.97 -0.68 -10.58
CA GLU A 49 -5.62 -0.67 -9.16
C GLU A 49 -4.16 -1.07 -9.00
N LEU A 50 -3.42 -0.29 -8.20
CA LEU A 50 -2.04 -0.54 -7.82
C LEU A 50 -2.00 -0.83 -6.33
N MET A 51 -1.20 -1.81 -5.91
CA MET A 51 -1.02 -2.16 -4.51
C MET A 51 0.46 -2.34 -4.21
N TRP A 52 0.95 -1.72 -3.14
CA TRP A 52 2.27 -1.98 -2.59
C TRP A 52 2.10 -2.71 -1.26
N ILE A 53 2.72 -3.89 -1.14
CA ILE A 53 2.87 -4.58 0.15
C ILE A 53 4.19 -4.09 0.74
N ILE A 54 4.14 -3.40 1.88
CA ILE A 54 5.27 -2.70 2.49
C ILE A 54 5.59 -3.35 3.82
N ASN A 55 6.76 -3.96 3.92
CA ASN A 55 7.24 -4.60 5.14
C ASN A 55 7.73 -3.56 6.16
N PRO A 56 7.90 -3.94 7.45
CA PRO A 56 8.40 -3.03 8.48
C PRO A 56 9.76 -2.39 8.20
N ASP A 57 10.60 -3.03 7.39
CA ASP A 57 11.93 -2.57 6.98
C ASP A 57 11.91 -1.62 5.76
N GLY A 58 10.71 -1.28 5.25
CA GLY A 58 10.54 -0.46 4.06
C GLY A 58 10.69 -1.20 2.74
N TYR A 59 11.05 -2.50 2.75
CA TYR A 59 11.02 -3.30 1.53
C TYR A 59 9.58 -3.40 1.04
N PHE A 60 9.36 -3.22 -0.26
CA PHE A 60 8.02 -3.28 -0.83
C PHE A 60 7.93 -4.11 -2.11
N MET A 61 6.76 -4.69 -2.32
CA MET A 61 6.42 -5.45 -3.54
C MET A 61 5.22 -4.78 -4.24
N PRO A 62 5.42 -4.22 -5.45
CA PRO A 62 4.33 -3.63 -6.22
C PRO A 62 3.52 -4.70 -6.96
N LYS A 63 2.21 -4.57 -6.92
CA LYS A 63 1.23 -5.37 -7.66
C LYS A 63 0.26 -4.45 -8.39
N SER A 64 -0.32 -4.94 -9.46
CA SER A 64 -1.32 -4.21 -10.22
C SER A 64 -2.41 -5.11 -10.77
N ARG A 65 -3.59 -4.56 -11.01
CA ARG A 65 -4.65 -5.25 -11.75
C ARG A 65 -5.50 -4.26 -12.52
N LYS A 66 -6.15 -4.73 -13.59
CA LYS A 66 -7.35 -4.05 -14.10
C LYS A 66 -8.45 -4.14 -13.05
N SER A 67 -9.31 -3.13 -12.96
CA SER A 67 -10.41 -3.14 -11.98
C SER A 67 -11.24 -4.43 -12.11
N GLY A 68 -11.38 -5.17 -11.01
CA GLY A 68 -12.08 -6.47 -10.98
C GLY A 68 -11.31 -7.66 -11.56
N GLY A 69 -10.08 -7.47 -12.04
CA GLY A 69 -9.20 -8.52 -12.57
C GLY A 69 -8.33 -9.21 -11.50
N ALA A 70 -7.46 -10.11 -11.97
CA ALA A 70 -6.47 -10.76 -11.11
C ALA A 70 -5.28 -9.84 -10.82
N TRP A 71 -4.66 -9.98 -9.64
CA TRP A 71 -3.44 -9.27 -9.28
C TRP A 71 -2.23 -9.87 -10.01
N GLU A 72 -1.43 -8.99 -10.58
CA GLU A 72 -0.21 -9.29 -11.32
C GLU A 72 0.96 -8.54 -10.67
N ASP A 73 2.13 -9.16 -10.65
CA ASP A 73 3.35 -8.50 -10.16
C ASP A 73 3.79 -7.41 -11.16
N VAL A 74 4.24 -6.27 -10.65
CA VAL A 74 4.78 -5.19 -11.48
C VAL A 74 6.29 -5.41 -11.58
N LEU A 75 6.76 -5.79 -12.77
CA LEU A 75 8.19 -5.92 -13.11
C LEU A 75 8.82 -4.55 -13.38
#